data_AF-D7VIP6-F1
#
_entry.id   AF-D7VIP6-F1
#
_cell.length_a   1.000
_cell.length_b   1.000
_cell.length_c   1.000
_cell.angle_alpha   90.00
_cell.angle_beta   90.00
_cell.angle_gamma   90.00
#
_symmetry.space_group_name_H-M   'P 1'
#
loop_
_entity.id
_entity.type
_entity.pdbx_description
1 polymer ?
#
loop_
_entity_poly.entity_id
_entity_poly.type
_entity_poly.pdbx_seq_one_letter_code
_entity_poly.pdbx_strand_id
1 'polypeptide(L)'
;MKAYFKKIGNADLSFGILYWNLFFGGLPFILVAAIASFGIKPVAVNNVYYDGIIGFIIPLISLPIVVFISTVFIWFFLFVGKNLIRIIF
;
A
#
# COMPACT_ATOMS: atom_id res chain seq x y z
N MET A 1 -2.47 18.56 26.38
CA MET A 1 -1.51 17.60 25.78
C MET A 1 -1.62 16.18 26.32
N LYS A 2 -1.52 15.94 27.64
CA LYS A 2 -1.57 14.57 28.22
C LYS A 2 -2.83 13.76 27.83
N ALA A 3 -4.00 14.39 27.84
CA ALA A 3 -5.25 13.75 27.41
C ALA A 3 -5.26 13.32 25.93
N TYR A 4 -4.54 14.04 25.07
CA TYR A 4 -4.43 13.71 23.64
C TYR A 4 -3.54 12.47 23.43
N PHE A 5 -2.38 12.41 24.10
CA PHE A 5 -1.52 11.23 24.06
C PHE A 5 -2.19 9.99 24.63
N LYS A 6 -2.95 10.13 25.72
CA LYS A 6 -3.75 9.02 26.28
C LYS A 6 -4.81 8.51 25.30
N LYS A 7 -5.41 9.40 24.51
CA LYS A 7 -6.36 9.02 23.44
C LYS A 7 -5.65 8.23 22.32
N ILE A 8 -4.45 8.64 21.92
CA ILE A 8 -3.65 7.92 20.91
C ILE A 8 -3.21 6.54 21.42
N GLY A 9 -2.74 6.46 22.67
CA GLY A 9 -2.35 5.19 23.30
C GLY A 9 -3.48 4.16 23.37
N ASN A 10 -4.74 4.61 23.29
CA ASN A 10 -5.93 3.76 23.29
C ASN A 10 -6.59 3.60 21.92
N ALA A 11 -6.04 4.18 20.85
CA ALA A 11 -6.64 4.12 19.51
C ALA A 11 -6.63 2.68 18.97
N ASP A 12 -7.76 2.21 18.43
CA ASP A 12 -7.83 0.88 17.83
C ASP A 12 -7.13 0.85 16.47
N LEU A 13 -6.10 0.00 16.38
CA LEU A 13 -5.28 -0.12 15.20
C LEU A 13 -5.77 -1.30 14.35
N SER A 14 -6.70 -1.02 13.45
CA SER A 14 -7.25 -2.03 12.55
C SER A 14 -6.32 -2.25 11.35
N PHE A 15 -5.70 -3.42 11.28
CA PHE A 15 -4.90 -3.86 10.14
C PHE A 15 -5.72 -3.88 8.84
N GLY A 16 -6.96 -4.39 8.90
CA GLY A 16 -7.83 -4.50 7.73
C GLY A 16 -8.18 -3.14 7.13
N ILE A 17 -8.50 -2.15 7.97
CA ILE A 17 -8.78 -0.78 7.50
C ILE A 17 -7.54 -0.17 6.84
N LEU A 18 -6.37 -0.36 7.43
CA LEU A 18 -5.11 0.12 6.86
C LEU A 18 -4.80 -0.53 5.51
N TYR A 19 -4.96 -1.86 5.42
CA TYR A 19 -4.79 -2.61 4.18
C TYR A 19 -5.70 -2.10 3.08
N TRP A 20 -7.01 -2.01 3.35
CA TRP A 20 -7.98 -1.57 2.35
C TRP A 20 -7.76 -0.13 1.92
N ASN A 21 -7.41 0.77 2.84
CA ASN A 21 -7.09 2.15 2.49
C ASN A 21 -5.87 2.25 1.57
N LEU A 22 -4.80 1.49 1.85
CA LEU A 22 -3.61 1.44 1.00
C LEU A 22 -3.91 0.80 -0.35
N PHE A 23 -4.72 -0.26 -0.37
CA PHE A 23 -5.13 -0.95 -1.59
C PHE A 23 -5.93 -0.03 -2.51
N PHE A 24 -7.01 0.57 -1.99
CA PHE A 24 -7.84 1.50 -2.77
C PHE A 24 -7.16 2.84 -3.04
N GLY A 25 -6.14 3.21 -2.26
CA GLY A 25 -5.27 4.34 -2.56
C GLY A 25 -4.36 4.08 -3.75
N GLY A 26 -3.78 2.88 -3.86
CA GLY A 26 -2.86 2.51 -4.95
C GLY A 26 -3.55 2.12 -6.26
N LEU A 27 -4.75 1.53 -6.18
CA LEU A 27 -5.46 0.95 -7.31
C LEU A 27 -5.78 1.96 -8.44
N PRO A 28 -6.24 3.20 -8.18
CA PRO A 28 -6.49 4.20 -9.23
C PRO A 28 -5.25 4.51 -10.06
N PHE A 29 -4.07 4.59 -9.44
CA PHE A 29 -2.82 4.89 -10.16
C PHE A 29 -2.43 3.76 -11.11
N ILE A 30 -2.64 2.52 -10.69
CA ILE A 30 -2.38 1.34 -11.53
C ILE A 30 -3.37 1.28 -12.70
N LEU A 31 -4.65 1.62 -12.47
CA LEU A 31 -5.65 1.70 -13.55
C LEU A 31 -5.35 2.83 -14.54
N VAL A 32 -4.94 4.00 -14.06
CA VAL A 32 -4.54 5.12 -14.94
C VAL A 32 -3.32 4.74 -15.78
N ALA A 33 -2.32 4.10 -15.18
CA ALA A 33 -1.17 3.57 -15.91
C ALA A 33 -1.59 2.53 -16.97
N ALA A 34 -2.56 1.67 -16.63
CA ALA A 34 -3.16 0.72 -17.58
C ALA A 34 -3.74 1.43 -18.80
N ILE A 35 -4.64 2.39 -18.56
CA ILE A 35 -5.34 3.13 -19.61
C ILE A 35 -4.33 3.90 -20.47
N ALA A 36 -3.33 4.54 -19.86
CA ALA A 36 -2.27 5.23 -20.58
C ALA A 36 -1.42 4.28 -21.44
N SER A 37 -1.28 3.01 -21.03
CA SER A 37 -0.54 1.99 -21.77
C SER A 37 -1.30 1.37 -22.95
N PHE A 38 -2.62 1.53 -23.02
CA PHE A 38 -3.40 1.17 -24.22
C PHE A 38 -3.07 2.16 -25.35
N GLY A 39 -2.03 1.82 -26.13
CA GLY A 39 -1.52 2.64 -27.24
C GLY A 39 0.01 2.77 -27.28
N ILE A 40 0.73 2.28 -26.25
CA ILE A 40 2.19 2.35 -26.18
C ILE A 40 2.80 1.11 -26.86
N LYS A 41 3.80 1.34 -27.73
CA LYS A 41 4.55 0.29 -28.44
C LYS A 41 5.21 -0.69 -27.44
N PRO A 42 5.34 -1.98 -27.78
CA PRO A 42 5.90 -3.00 -26.89
C PRO A 42 7.33 -2.66 -26.45
N VAL A 43 7.63 -2.91 -25.18
CA VAL A 43 8.96 -2.71 -24.58
C VAL A 43 9.72 -4.04 -24.59
N ALA A 44 10.96 -4.03 -25.09
CA ALA A 44 11.83 -5.20 -25.09
C ALA A 44 12.63 -5.29 -23.78
N VAL A 45 12.46 -6.36 -23.02
CA VAL A 45 13.28 -6.70 -21.86
C VAL A 45 13.91 -8.05 -22.12
N ASN A 46 15.25 -8.14 -22.09
CA ASN A 46 15.99 -9.38 -22.38
C ASN A 46 15.58 -10.04 -23.72
N ASN A 47 15.41 -9.25 -24.78
CA ASN A 47 14.91 -9.69 -26.10
C ASN A 47 13.50 -10.30 -26.10
N VAL A 48 12.73 -10.13 -25.03
CA VAL A 48 11.30 -10.49 -24.98
C VAL A 48 10.48 -9.21 -25.07
N TYR A 49 9.60 -9.15 -26.07
CA TYR A 49 8.68 -8.03 -26.27
C TYR A 49 7.46 -8.23 -25.39
N TYR A 50 7.19 -7.29 -24.50
CA TYR A 50 5.98 -7.28 -23.68
C TYR A 50 5.01 -6.23 -24.22
N ASP A 51 3.84 -6.67 -24.66
CA ASP A 51 2.73 -5.78 -25.00
C ASP A 51 2.22 -5.07 -23.75
N GLY A 52 1.71 -3.84 -23.91
CA GLY A 52 1.25 -2.99 -22.80
C GLY A 52 0.26 -3.67 -21.84
N ILE A 53 -0.53 -4.63 -22.32
CA ILE A 53 -1.48 -5.41 -21.51
C ILE A 53 -0.76 -6.36 -20.53
N ILE A 54 0.29 -7.05 -20.96
CA ILE A 54 1.07 -7.96 -20.09
C ILE A 54 1.85 -7.14 -19.06
N GLY A 55 2.34 -5.97 -19.46
CA GLY A 55 2.97 -4.99 -18.57
C GLY A 55 2.03 -4.44 -17.48
N PHE A 56 0.71 -4.50 -17.67
CA PHE A 56 -0.30 -4.09 -16.68
C PHE A 56 -0.70 -5.20 -15.70
N ILE A 57 -0.75 -6.46 -16.17
CA ILE A 57 -1.11 -7.61 -15.33
C ILE A 57 -0.12 -7.78 -14.16
N ILE A 58 1.16 -7.53 -14.41
CA ILE A 58 2.22 -7.64 -13.40
C ILE A 58 1.97 -6.66 -12.23
N PRO A 59 1.82 -5.33 -12.44
CA PRO A 59 1.41 -4.38 -11.42
C PRO A 59 0.14 -4.78 -10.67
N LEU A 60 -0.90 -5.24 -11.38
CA LEU A 60 -2.19 -5.57 -10.77
C LEU A 60 -2.08 -6.74 -9.79
N ILE A 61 -1.31 -7.78 -10.15
CA ILE A 61 -1.05 -8.93 -9.27
C ILE A 61 -0.09 -8.56 -8.14
N SER A 62 0.88 -7.68 -8.41
CA SER A 62 1.86 -7.25 -7.40
C SER A 62 1.27 -6.30 -6.36
N LEU A 63 0.24 -5.52 -6.70
CA LEU A 63 -0.41 -4.55 -5.80
C LEU A 63 -0.81 -5.15 -4.45
N PRO A 64 -1.60 -6.23 -4.35
CA PRO A 64 -1.98 -6.79 -3.06
C PRO A 64 -0.78 -7.24 -2.23
N ILE A 65 0.30 -7.72 -2.87
CA ILE A 65 1.53 -8.14 -2.19
C ILE A 65 2.25 -6.93 -1.61
N VAL A 66 2.47 -5.89 -2.41
CA VAL A 66 3.14 -4.65 -1.99
C VAL A 66 2.34 -3.96 -0.89
N VAL A 67 1.01 -3.90 -1.05
CA VAL A 67 0.10 -3.33 -0.05
C VAL A 67 0.14 -4.14 1.24
N PHE A 68 0.13 -5.47 1.18
CA PHE A 68 0.23 -6.32 2.36
C PHE A 68 1.53 -6.06 3.13
N ILE A 69 2.68 -6.10 2.45
CA ILE A 69 3.99 -5.85 3.08
C ILE A 69 4.00 -4.45 3.71
N SER A 70 3.56 -3.43 2.97
CA SER A 70 3.49 -2.05 3.48
C SER A 70 2.57 -1.93 4.69
N THR A 71 1.44 -2.64 4.69
CA THR A 71 0.49 -2.68 5.81
C THR A 71 1.15 -3.29 7.04
N VAL A 72 1.90 -4.39 6.90
CA VAL A 72 2.64 -5.01 8.00
C VAL A 72 3.63 -4.03 8.63
N PHE A 73 4.44 -3.35 7.82
CA PHE A 73 5.42 -2.38 8.32
C PHE A 73 4.76 -1.19 9.03
N ILE A 74 3.75 -0.58 8.41
CA ILE A 74 3.07 0.59 8.98
C ILE A 74 2.31 0.19 10.25
N TRP A 75 1.59 -0.92 10.22
CA TRP A 75 0.86 -1.43 11.38
C TRP A 75 1.82 -1.71 12.54
N PHE A 76 2.96 -2.36 12.28
CA PHE A 76 3.97 -2.63 13.29
C PHE A 76 4.54 -1.34 13.89
N PHE A 77 4.91 -0.37 13.05
CA PHE A 77 5.42 0.92 13.51
C PHE A 77 4.41 1.65 14.40
N LEU A 78 3.15 1.71 13.97
CA LEU A 78 2.08 2.33 14.73
C LEU A 78 1.75 1.56 16.03
N PHE A 79 1.83 0.23 16.00
CA PHE A 79 1.67 -0.61 17.18
C PHE A 79 2.75 -0.32 18.23
N VAL A 80 4.02 -0.27 17.81
CA VAL A 80 5.13 0.08 18.73
C VAL A 80 4.94 1.50 19.27
N GLY A 81 4.65 2.48 18.41
CA GLY A 81 4.41 3.87 18.82
C GLY A 81 3.26 4.00 19.81
N LYS A 82 2.12 3.34 19.57
CA LYS A 82 0.97 3.31 20.48
C LYS A 82 1.35 2.77 21.86
N ASN A 83 2.09 1.66 21.92
CA ASN A 83 2.49 1.05 23.18
C ASN A 83 3.50 1.93 23.95
N LEU A 84 4.45 2.56 23.26
CA LEU A 84 5.39 3.50 23.89
C LEU A 84 4.65 4.68 24.51
N ILE A 85 3.69 5.28 23.79
CA ILE A 85 2.88 6.39 24.32
C ILE A 85 2.11 5.96 25.57
N ARG A 86 1.55 4.74 25.58
CA ARG A 86 0.82 4.18 26.73
C ARG A 86 1.71 3.95 27.96
N ILE A 87 2.99 3.63 27.77
CA ILE A 87 3.94 3.47 28.87
C ILE A 87 4.34 4.84 29.45
N ILE A 88 4.49 5.85 28.58
CA ILE A 88 4.99 7.17 28.96
C ILE A 88 3.89 8.07 29.59
N PHE A 89 2.63 7.96 29.16
CA PHE A 89 1.55 8.90 29.50
C PHE A 89 0.30 8.28 30.13
#